data_AF-A0AAU0WI98-F1
#
_entry.id   AF-A0AAU0WI98-F1
#
_cell.length_a   1.000
_cell.length_b   1.000
_cell.length_c   1.000
_cell.angle_alpha   90.00
_cell.angle_beta   90.00
_cell.angle_gamma   90.00
#
_symmetry.space_group_name_H-M   'P 1'
#
loop_
_entity.id
_entity.type
_entity.pdbx_description
1 polymer ?
#
loop_
_entity_poly.entity_id
_entity_poly.type
_entity_poly.pdbx_seq_one_letter_code
_entity_poly.pdbx_strand_id
1 'polypeptide(L)'
;MDMLSAWRGAAVSFRPSRNSVERAALFSVLSSVVIVVAGGAVRLSSSGLGCPTWPKCTDASLTPTPAMGVHGEIEFANRTLIYLLCAAVGWLIVASTRQRDRRPGLIVLAWVQFALVVAEAVLGGMSVLTGLNPFMVAAHFVLAMVFIVVTVAAWERSREGDGVPRLLVPRAIRYLSVNRPGFGRDLRLW
;
A
#
# COMPACT_ATOMS: atom_id res chain seq x y z
N MET A 1 38.72 24.26 21.16
CA MET A 1 38.31 23.48 19.97
C MET A 1 37.09 22.67 20.38
N ASP A 2 35.94 23.04 19.85
CA ASP A 2 34.63 22.73 20.43
C ASP A 2 34.17 21.32 20.03
N MET A 3 33.99 20.43 21.01
CA MET A 3 33.56 19.03 20.81
C MET A 3 32.18 18.96 20.12
N LEU A 4 31.41 20.04 20.16
CA LEU A 4 30.11 20.21 19.52
C LEU A 4 30.19 20.37 17.98
N SER A 5 31.31 20.83 17.41
CA SER A 5 31.46 20.94 15.95
C SER A 5 31.79 19.59 15.30
N ALA A 6 32.50 18.70 16.01
CA ALA A 6 32.78 17.34 15.59
C ALA A 6 31.51 16.47 15.51
N TRP A 7 30.57 16.64 16.46
CA TRP A 7 29.26 15.96 16.44
C TRP A 7 28.31 16.46 15.33
N ARG A 8 28.44 17.72 14.91
CA ARG A 8 27.66 18.27 13.78
C ARG A 8 28.17 17.77 12.41
N GLY A 9 29.40 17.26 12.34
CA GLY A 9 30.04 16.80 11.10
C GLY A 9 29.72 15.37 10.69
N ALA A 10 29.09 14.56 11.55
CA ALA A 10 28.83 13.13 11.31
C ALA A 10 27.34 12.80 11.13
N ALA A 11 26.50 13.78 10.78
CA ALA A 11 25.18 13.48 10.26
C ALA A 11 25.36 12.84 8.87
N VAL A 12 25.52 11.53 8.82
CA VAL A 12 25.43 10.74 7.59
C VAL A 12 24.10 11.10 6.94
N SER A 13 24.11 12.00 5.96
CA SER A 13 22.88 12.38 5.28
C SER A 13 22.48 11.20 4.42
N PHE A 14 21.66 10.29 4.97
CA PHE A 14 21.08 9.21 4.20
C PHE A 14 20.18 9.81 3.14
N ARG A 15 20.64 9.78 1.89
CA ARG A 15 19.93 10.27 0.72
C ARG A 15 19.63 9.08 -0.19
N PRO A 16 18.41 8.51 -0.13
CA PRO A 16 17.98 7.43 -0.99
C PRO A 16 18.20 7.79 -2.46
N SER A 17 18.68 6.82 -3.24
CA SER A 17 18.71 6.94 -4.70
C SER A 17 17.31 6.78 -5.28
N ARG A 18 17.11 7.21 -6.53
CA ARG A 18 15.85 7.02 -7.24
C ARG A 18 15.44 5.54 -7.32
N ASN A 19 16.41 4.66 -7.53
CA ASN A 19 16.19 3.21 -7.55
C ASN A 19 15.70 2.68 -6.20
N SER A 20 16.09 3.29 -5.07
CA SER A 20 15.56 2.90 -3.76
C SER A 20 14.08 3.25 -3.62
N VAL A 21 13.63 4.39 -4.15
CA VAL A 21 12.21 4.80 -4.11
C VAL A 21 11.39 3.88 -5.01
N GLU A 22 11.88 3.57 -6.20
CA GLU A 22 11.24 2.65 -7.13
C GLU A 22 11.11 1.24 -6.54
N ARG A 23 12.18 0.71 -5.93
CA ARG A 23 12.15 -0.60 -5.26
C ARG A 23 11.18 -0.62 -4.08
N ALA A 24 11.13 0.44 -3.27
CA ALA A 24 10.18 0.54 -2.17
C ALA A 24 8.73 0.57 -2.68
N ALA A 25 8.45 1.33 -3.74
CA ALA A 25 7.13 1.38 -4.35
C ALA A 25 6.72 0.03 -4.97
N LEU A 26 7.64 -0.64 -5.68
CA LEU A 26 7.41 -2.00 -6.20
C LEU A 26 7.14 -2.98 -5.05
N PHE A 27 7.88 -2.88 -3.95
CA PHE A 27 7.68 -3.74 -2.80
C PHE A 27 6.30 -3.52 -2.14
N SER A 28 5.79 -2.29 -2.11
CA SER A 28 4.40 -2.01 -1.70
C SER A 28 3.38 -2.68 -2.63
N VAL A 29 3.59 -2.65 -3.95
CA VAL A 29 2.73 -3.35 -4.93
C VAL A 29 2.75 -4.86 -4.72
N LEU A 30 3.94 -5.46 -4.56
CA LEU A 30 4.05 -6.91 -4.36
C LEU A 30 3.42 -7.34 -3.03
N SER A 31 3.66 -6.58 -1.96
CA SER A 31 3.08 -6.87 -0.64
C SER A 31 1.56 -6.75 -0.65
N SER A 32 1.00 -5.77 -1.36
CA SER A 32 -0.44 -5.57 -1.49
C SER A 32 -1.14 -6.69 -2.27
N VAL A 33 -0.53 -7.16 -3.36
CA VAL A 33 -1.03 -8.33 -4.10
C VAL A 33 -0.99 -9.58 -3.24
N VAL A 34 0.11 -9.82 -2.52
CA VAL A 34 0.27 -10.99 -1.65
C VAL A 34 -0.79 -11.01 -0.55
N ILE A 35 -1.01 -9.90 0.17
CA ILE A 35 -2.00 -9.86 1.25
C ILE A 35 -3.43 -10.02 0.74
N VAL A 36 -3.76 -9.49 -0.44
CA VAL A 36 -5.09 -9.66 -1.06
C VAL A 36 -5.33 -11.13 -1.47
N VAL A 37 -4.34 -11.78 -2.08
CA VAL A 37 -4.44 -13.20 -2.44
C VAL A 37 -4.57 -14.07 -1.18
N ALA A 38 -3.78 -13.79 -0.15
CA ALA A 38 -3.87 -14.48 1.14
C ALA A 38 -5.25 -14.29 1.79
N GLY A 39 -5.82 -13.07 1.77
CA GLY A 39 -7.17 -12.80 2.23
C GLY A 39 -8.24 -13.59 1.45
N GLY A 40 -8.06 -13.71 0.12
CA GLY A 40 -8.89 -14.59 -0.71
C GLY A 40 -8.81 -16.06 -0.28
N ALA A 41 -7.61 -16.55 0.03
CA ALA A 41 -7.42 -17.91 0.53
C ALA A 41 -8.07 -18.12 1.91
N VAL A 42 -8.02 -17.15 2.83
CA VAL A 42 -8.74 -17.18 4.12
C VAL A 42 -10.24 -17.35 3.88
N ARG A 43 -10.81 -16.58 2.94
CA ARG A 43 -12.25 -16.68 2.62
C ARG A 43 -12.62 -18.02 1.98
N LEU A 44 -11.84 -18.48 1.01
CA LEU A 44 -12.10 -19.74 0.28
C LEU A 44 -11.89 -20.99 1.15
N SER A 45 -11.06 -20.89 2.18
CA SER A 45 -10.85 -21.96 3.18
C SER A 45 -11.81 -21.87 4.37
N SER A 46 -12.77 -20.93 4.36
CA SER A 46 -13.69 -20.67 5.48
C SER A 46 -12.98 -20.33 6.81
N SER A 47 -11.75 -19.83 6.75
CA SER A 47 -10.92 -19.52 7.92
C SER A 47 -11.11 -18.10 8.46
N GLY A 48 -12.09 -17.34 7.97
CA GLY A 48 -12.26 -15.91 8.31
C GLY A 48 -12.67 -15.62 9.76
N LEU A 49 -13.02 -16.64 10.54
CA LEU A 49 -13.26 -16.56 11.99
C LEU A 49 -12.35 -17.52 12.77
N GLY A 50 -11.20 -17.88 12.19
CA GLY A 50 -10.16 -18.66 12.84
C GLY A 50 -9.62 -17.97 14.10
N CYS A 51 -9.58 -16.63 14.14
CA CYS A 51 -9.30 -15.76 15.29
C CYS A 51 -10.55 -14.91 15.59
N PRO A 52 -11.45 -15.32 16.51
CA PRO A 52 -12.76 -14.69 16.67
C PRO A 52 -12.73 -13.26 17.25
N THR A 53 -11.59 -12.80 17.78
CA THR A 53 -11.43 -11.45 18.31
C THR A 53 -10.45 -10.64 17.47
N TRP A 54 -10.40 -9.33 17.73
CA TRP A 54 -9.44 -8.41 17.14
C TRP A 54 -9.18 -7.27 18.14
N PRO A 55 -7.93 -6.78 18.33
CA PRO A 55 -6.69 -7.10 17.60
C PRO A 55 -5.99 -8.38 18.07
N LYS A 56 -6.36 -8.92 19.23
CA LYS A 56 -5.89 -10.24 19.68
C LYS A 56 -6.55 -11.35 18.86
N CYS A 57 -6.01 -12.57 18.89
CA CYS A 57 -6.64 -13.72 18.23
C CYS A 57 -7.69 -14.39 19.13
N THR A 58 -7.50 -14.33 20.46
CA THR A 58 -8.47 -14.69 21.50
C THR A 58 -8.41 -13.63 22.62
N ASP A 59 -9.31 -13.69 23.61
CA ASP A 59 -9.28 -12.74 24.73
C ASP A 59 -7.95 -12.75 25.51
N ALA A 60 -7.33 -13.93 25.60
CA ALA A 60 -6.10 -14.17 26.35
C ALA A 60 -4.82 -14.17 25.50
N SER A 61 -4.89 -14.41 24.19
CA SER A 61 -3.71 -14.61 23.33
C SER A 61 -3.70 -13.76 22.06
N LEU A 62 -2.54 -13.19 21.73
CA LEU A 62 -2.29 -12.49 20.47
C LEU A 62 -2.15 -13.43 19.27
N THR A 63 -1.68 -14.66 19.52
CA THR A 63 -1.46 -15.70 18.51
C THR A 63 -2.52 -16.80 18.63
N PRO A 64 -2.74 -17.61 17.57
CA PRO A 64 -3.61 -18.77 17.67
C PRO A 64 -3.13 -19.74 18.75
N THR A 65 -4.09 -20.47 19.31
CA THR A 65 -3.84 -21.56 20.27
C THR A 65 -3.96 -22.90 19.54
N PRO A 66 -3.34 -23.99 20.05
CA PRO A 66 -3.43 -25.30 19.41
C PRO A 66 -4.87 -25.79 19.19
N ALA A 67 -5.81 -25.38 20.06
CA ALA A 67 -7.23 -25.72 19.95
C ALA A 67 -7.94 -25.11 18.73
N MET A 68 -7.38 -24.05 18.14
CA MET A 68 -7.95 -23.34 16.99
C MET A 68 -7.58 -24.01 15.66
N GLY A 69 -6.62 -24.93 15.70
CA GLY A 69 -6.20 -25.74 14.55
C GLY A 69 -5.76 -24.90 13.35
N VAL A 70 -5.86 -25.51 12.17
CA VAL A 70 -5.35 -24.93 10.92
C VAL A 70 -6.04 -23.62 10.52
N HIS A 71 -7.33 -23.45 10.85
CA HIS A 71 -8.06 -22.23 10.50
C HIS A 71 -7.56 -21.01 11.28
N GLY A 72 -7.22 -21.18 12.55
CA GLY A 72 -6.59 -20.12 13.36
C GLY A 72 -5.23 -19.70 12.79
N GLU A 73 -4.42 -20.67 12.37
CA GLU A 73 -3.11 -20.41 11.75
C GLU A 73 -3.25 -19.69 10.41
N ILE A 74 -4.20 -20.11 9.56
CA ILE A 74 -4.45 -19.48 8.26
C ILE A 74 -4.85 -18.01 8.44
N GLU A 75 -5.79 -17.72 9.35
CA GLU A 75 -6.22 -16.34 9.57
C GLU A 75 -5.09 -15.49 10.18
N PHE A 76 -4.39 -16.02 11.18
CA PHE A 76 -3.28 -15.32 11.82
C PHE A 76 -2.15 -15.03 10.83
N ALA A 77 -1.79 -15.98 9.97
CA ALA A 77 -0.81 -15.77 8.93
C ALA A 77 -1.18 -14.59 8.03
N ASN A 78 -2.45 -14.49 7.60
CA ASN A 78 -2.92 -13.32 6.86
C ASN A 78 -2.83 -12.03 7.67
N ARG A 79 -3.19 -12.05 8.97
CA ARG A 79 -3.04 -10.88 9.86
C ARG A 79 -1.60 -10.41 9.95
N THR A 80 -0.61 -11.32 9.95
CA THR A 80 0.80 -10.94 10.03
C THR A 80 1.35 -10.27 8.75
N LEU A 81 0.72 -10.48 7.60
CA LEU A 81 1.14 -9.83 6.34
C LEU A 81 0.98 -8.31 6.38
N ILE A 82 0.15 -7.78 7.28
CA ILE A 82 0.06 -6.33 7.50
C ILE A 82 1.40 -5.74 7.93
N TYR A 83 2.22 -6.48 8.68
CA TYR A 83 3.54 -6.00 9.12
C TYR A 83 4.51 -5.88 7.94
N LEU A 84 4.47 -6.84 7.00
CA LEU A 84 5.19 -6.77 5.74
C LEU A 84 4.76 -5.54 4.93
N LEU A 85 3.45 -5.30 4.83
CA LEU A 85 2.92 -4.14 4.12
C LEU A 85 3.31 -2.83 4.79
N CYS A 86 3.22 -2.73 6.12
CA CYS A 86 3.66 -1.58 6.90
C CYS A 86 5.16 -1.29 6.70
N ALA A 87 6.00 -2.34 6.63
CA ALA A 87 7.43 -2.17 6.34
C ALA A 87 7.64 -1.62 4.91
N ALA A 88 6.88 -2.10 3.93
CA ALA A 88 6.92 -1.61 2.55
C ALA A 88 6.54 -0.13 2.45
N VAL A 89 5.38 0.24 3.00
CA VAL A 89 4.86 1.62 3.02
C VAL A 89 5.80 2.53 3.82
N GLY A 90 6.28 2.09 4.98
CA GLY A 90 7.23 2.82 5.81
C GLY A 90 8.55 3.08 5.08
N TRP A 91 9.07 2.08 4.36
CA TRP A 91 10.24 2.26 3.50
C TRP A 91 9.97 3.30 2.41
N LEU A 92 8.83 3.24 1.72
CA LEU A 92 8.48 4.23 0.69
C LEU A 92 8.37 5.65 1.26
N ILE A 93 7.75 5.83 2.43
CA ILE A 93 7.66 7.13 3.12
C ILE A 93 9.05 7.67 3.42
N VAL A 94 9.92 6.86 4.04
CA VAL A 94 11.29 7.28 4.38
C VAL A 94 12.10 7.57 3.12
N ALA A 95 11.99 6.70 2.10
CA ALA A 95 12.75 6.83 0.86
C ALA A 95 12.36 8.10 0.09
N SER A 96 11.05 8.39 -0.02
CA SER A 96 10.54 9.55 -0.75
C SER A 96 10.78 10.88 -0.02
N THR A 97 10.70 10.91 1.31
CA THR A 97 10.89 12.13 2.12
C THR A 97 12.35 12.54 2.30
N ARG A 98 13.27 11.56 2.29
CA ARG A 98 14.71 11.79 2.42
C ARG A 98 15.46 11.88 1.09
N GLN A 99 14.79 11.65 -0.04
CA GLN A 99 15.38 11.81 -1.35
C GLN A 99 15.87 13.26 -1.55
N ARG A 100 17.00 13.42 -2.26
CA ARG A 100 17.59 14.74 -2.55
C ARG A 100 16.62 15.64 -3.32
N ASP A 101 15.99 15.08 -4.35
CA ASP A 101 15.00 15.76 -5.19
C ASP A 101 13.61 15.34 -4.71
N ARG A 102 13.12 16.00 -3.66
CA ARG A 102 11.82 15.68 -3.06
C ARG A 102 10.69 15.88 -4.07
N ARG A 103 9.89 14.83 -4.27
CA ARG A 103 8.75 14.85 -5.18
C ARG A 103 7.45 14.84 -4.39
N PRO A 104 6.75 15.97 -4.24
CA PRO A 104 5.60 16.07 -3.35
C PRO A 104 4.49 15.07 -3.71
N GLY A 105 4.27 14.79 -5.01
CA GLY A 105 3.30 13.78 -5.45
C GLY A 105 3.59 12.37 -4.93
N LEU A 106 4.87 11.95 -4.89
CA LEU A 106 5.24 10.64 -4.33
C LEU A 106 5.09 10.59 -2.82
N ILE A 107 5.42 11.69 -2.13
CA ILE A 107 5.27 11.79 -0.67
C ILE A 107 3.80 11.70 -0.29
N VAL A 108 2.91 12.41 -1.01
CA VAL A 108 1.46 12.33 -0.82
C VAL A 108 0.97 10.90 -1.04
N LEU A 109 1.34 10.25 -2.16
CA LEU A 109 0.94 8.87 -2.43
C LEU A 109 1.43 7.89 -1.34
N ALA A 110 2.63 8.09 -0.78
CA ALA A 110 3.15 7.28 0.31
C ALA A 110 2.34 7.45 1.61
N TRP A 111 1.94 8.67 1.95
CA TRP A 111 1.07 8.93 3.11
C TRP A 111 -0.38 8.49 2.90
N VAL A 112 -0.91 8.58 1.68
CA VAL A 112 -2.21 8.02 1.32
C VAL A 112 -2.21 6.50 1.52
N GLN A 113 -1.14 5.80 1.11
CA GLN A 113 -0.99 4.37 1.42
C GLN A 113 -1.06 4.12 2.92
N PHE A 114 -0.32 4.88 3.74
CA PHE A 114 -0.39 4.71 5.20
C PHE A 114 -1.80 4.89 5.76
N ALA A 115 -2.52 5.95 5.33
CA ALA A 115 -3.91 6.17 5.74
C ALA A 115 -4.83 5.00 5.34
N LEU A 116 -4.65 4.47 4.13
CA LEU A 116 -5.42 3.33 3.64
C LEU A 116 -5.09 2.04 4.42
N VAL A 117 -3.82 1.78 4.79
CA VAL A 117 -3.45 0.65 5.66
C VAL A 117 -4.20 0.70 6.99
N VAL A 118 -4.28 1.89 7.60
CA VAL A 118 -5.01 2.08 8.86
C VAL A 118 -6.50 1.81 8.67
N ALA A 119 -7.11 2.38 7.62
CA ALA A 119 -8.52 2.16 7.30
C ALA A 119 -8.82 0.67 7.01
N GLU A 120 -7.93 -0.02 6.31
CA GLU A 120 -8.00 -1.45 6.04
C GLU A 120 -7.96 -2.29 7.31
N ALA A 121 -7.03 -2.01 8.21
CA ALA A 121 -6.91 -2.73 9.47
C ALA A 121 -8.19 -2.60 10.32
N VAL A 122 -8.81 -1.41 10.31
CA VAL A 122 -10.08 -1.15 11.01
C VAL A 122 -11.24 -1.90 10.35
N LEU A 123 -11.39 -1.83 9.02
CA LEU A 123 -12.44 -2.56 8.30
C LEU A 123 -12.30 -4.08 8.44
N GLY A 124 -11.08 -4.61 8.32
CA GLY A 124 -10.77 -6.02 8.52
C GLY A 124 -11.12 -6.47 9.95
N GLY A 125 -10.73 -5.70 10.96
CA GLY A 125 -11.10 -5.98 12.35
C GLY A 125 -12.62 -5.95 12.58
N MET A 126 -13.32 -4.96 12.04
CA MET A 126 -14.78 -4.90 12.09
C MET A 126 -15.45 -6.09 11.38
N SER A 127 -14.87 -6.61 10.30
CA SER A 127 -15.43 -7.78 9.60
C SER A 127 -15.45 -9.02 10.50
N VAL A 128 -14.44 -9.20 11.35
CA VAL A 128 -14.40 -10.30 12.35
C VAL A 128 -15.45 -10.07 13.43
N LEU A 129 -15.48 -8.86 14.02
CA LEU A 129 -16.41 -8.51 15.11
C LEU A 129 -17.88 -8.55 14.69
N THR A 130 -18.17 -8.37 13.40
CA THR A 130 -19.53 -8.45 12.83
C THR A 130 -19.87 -9.82 12.26
N GLY A 131 -19.03 -10.85 12.49
CA GLY A 131 -19.31 -12.21 12.03
C GLY A 131 -19.27 -12.36 10.51
N LEU A 132 -18.34 -11.69 9.84
CA LEU A 132 -18.17 -11.68 8.38
C LEU A 132 -19.36 -11.07 7.62
N ASN A 133 -19.97 -10.00 8.15
CA ASN A 133 -21.02 -9.26 7.46
C ASN A 133 -20.63 -8.98 6.00
N PRO A 134 -21.44 -9.38 5.00
CA PRO A 134 -21.05 -9.34 3.60
C PRO A 134 -20.76 -7.93 3.10
N PHE A 135 -21.42 -6.90 3.64
CA PHE A 135 -21.14 -5.51 3.28
C PHE A 135 -19.77 -5.05 3.82
N MET A 136 -19.41 -5.48 5.03
CA MET A 136 -18.09 -5.17 5.61
C MET A 136 -16.96 -5.86 4.86
N VAL A 137 -17.15 -7.14 4.51
CA VAL A 137 -16.18 -7.91 3.71
C VAL A 137 -16.03 -7.31 2.31
N ALA A 138 -17.14 -6.90 1.67
CA ALA A 138 -17.10 -6.23 0.37
C ALA A 138 -16.40 -4.86 0.45
N ALA A 139 -16.71 -4.06 1.47
CA ALA A 139 -16.08 -2.76 1.69
C ALA A 139 -14.56 -2.89 1.92
N HIS A 140 -14.15 -3.86 2.75
CA HIS A 140 -12.75 -4.22 2.97
C HIS A 140 -12.06 -4.62 1.66
N PHE A 141 -12.68 -5.46 0.83
CA PHE A 141 -12.11 -5.84 -0.46
C PHE A 141 -12.00 -4.67 -1.45
N VAL A 142 -13.02 -3.82 -1.54
CA VAL A 142 -13.01 -2.64 -2.42
C VAL A 142 -11.91 -1.66 -2.00
N LEU A 143 -11.77 -1.40 -0.70
CA LEU A 143 -10.71 -0.54 -0.18
C LEU A 143 -9.32 -1.15 -0.50
N ALA A 144 -9.18 -2.48 -0.51
CA ALA A 144 -7.93 -3.12 -0.84
C ALA A 144 -7.58 -2.97 -2.32
N MET A 145 -8.59 -2.95 -3.20
CA MET A 145 -8.38 -2.65 -4.62
C MET A 145 -7.96 -1.18 -4.82
N VAL A 146 -8.55 -0.25 -4.08
CA VAL A 146 -8.11 1.16 -4.06
C VAL A 146 -6.66 1.24 -3.58
N PHE A 147 -6.29 0.50 -2.55
CA PHE A 147 -4.91 0.42 -2.07
C PHE A 147 -3.95 -0.05 -3.16
N ILE A 148 -4.27 -1.15 -3.86
CA ILE A 148 -3.46 -1.64 -4.99
C ILE A 148 -3.28 -0.55 -6.05
N VAL A 149 -4.37 0.13 -6.46
CA VAL A 149 -4.29 1.21 -7.44
C VAL A 149 -3.35 2.32 -6.99
N VAL A 150 -3.40 2.73 -5.72
CA VAL A 150 -2.49 3.74 -5.18
C VAL A 150 -1.05 3.24 -5.15
N THR A 151 -0.79 1.98 -4.80
CA THR A 151 0.58 1.41 -4.84
C THR A 151 1.15 1.39 -6.26
N VAL A 152 0.33 1.01 -7.25
CA VAL A 152 0.73 1.00 -8.67
C VAL A 152 0.97 2.42 -9.17
N ALA A 153 0.08 3.37 -8.83
CA ALA A 153 0.27 4.77 -9.17
C ALA A 153 1.57 5.34 -8.57
N ALA A 154 1.91 4.98 -7.34
CA ALA A 154 3.17 5.38 -6.71
C ALA A 154 4.38 4.75 -7.40
N TRP A 155 4.28 3.48 -7.82
CA TRP A 155 5.35 2.79 -8.55
C TRP A 155 5.59 3.40 -9.92
N GLU A 156 4.55 3.62 -10.73
CA GLU A 156 4.67 4.31 -12.02
C GLU A 156 5.24 5.73 -11.84
N ARG A 157 4.71 6.49 -10.87
CA ARG A 157 5.19 7.84 -10.59
C ARG A 157 6.65 7.89 -10.14
N SER A 158 7.16 6.83 -9.53
CA SER A 158 8.57 6.71 -9.13
C SER A 158 9.51 6.53 -10.33
N ARG A 159 9.01 5.87 -11.38
CA ARG A 159 9.70 5.60 -12.66
C ARG A 159 9.64 6.77 -13.62
N GLU A 160 8.70 7.69 -13.44
CA GLU A 160 8.59 8.94 -14.18
C GLU A 160 9.47 10.05 -13.59
N GLY A 161 9.94 10.97 -14.44
CA GLY A 161 10.63 12.19 -14.01
C GLY A 161 9.66 13.34 -13.79
N ASP A 162 10.07 14.38 -13.06
CA ASP A 162 9.26 15.61 -12.87
C ASP A 162 9.50 16.65 -13.99
N GLY A 163 10.11 16.22 -15.10
CA GLY A 163 10.33 17.09 -16.26
C GLY A 163 9.04 17.42 -16.98
N VAL A 164 9.06 18.49 -17.78
CA VAL A 164 7.92 18.87 -18.62
C VAL A 164 7.50 17.67 -19.48
N PRO A 165 6.20 17.29 -19.50
CA PRO A 165 5.72 16.18 -20.32
C PRO A 165 6.18 16.32 -21.77
N ARG A 166 6.92 15.32 -22.27
CA ARG A 166 7.34 15.27 -23.68
C ARG A 166 6.37 14.37 -24.44
N LEU A 167 5.76 14.90 -25.49
CA LEU A 167 4.96 14.11 -26.42
C LEU A 167 5.88 13.11 -27.13
N LEU A 168 5.76 11.83 -26.79
CA LEU A 168 6.48 10.74 -27.45
C LEU A 168 5.83 10.33 -28.78
N VAL A 169 4.59 10.76 -29.03
CA VAL A 169 3.83 10.43 -30.24
C VAL A 169 3.76 11.62 -31.22
N PRO A 170 3.99 11.39 -32.53
CA PRO A 170 3.75 12.40 -33.56
C PRO A 170 2.31 12.91 -33.58
N ARG A 171 2.09 14.16 -34.02
CA ARG A 171 0.76 14.80 -34.07
C ARG A 171 -0.29 13.94 -34.79
N ALA A 172 0.09 13.18 -35.83
CA ALA A 172 -0.81 12.32 -36.58
C ALA A 172 -1.46 11.21 -35.72
N ILE A 173 -0.70 10.60 -34.81
CA ILE A 173 -1.22 9.56 -33.90
C ILE A 173 -2.12 10.18 -32.82
N ARG A 174 -1.85 11.43 -32.42
CA ARG A 174 -2.71 12.18 -31.49
C ARG A 174 -4.11 12.45 -32.07
N TYR A 175 -4.21 12.70 -33.38
CA TYR A 175 -5.52 12.82 -34.02
C TYR A 175 -6.29 11.51 -33.96
N LEU A 176 -5.64 10.35 -34.08
CA LEU A 176 -6.32 9.06 -33.99
C LEU A 176 -6.83 8.72 -32.57
N SER A 177 -6.17 9.21 -31.51
CA SER A 177 -6.65 9.03 -30.14
C SER A 177 -7.74 10.02 -29.74
N VAL A 178 -7.67 11.27 -30.21
CA VAL A 178 -8.66 12.31 -29.90
C VAL A 178 -9.91 12.18 -30.78
N ASN A 179 -9.77 11.66 -31.99
CA ASN A 179 -10.85 11.59 -32.99
C ASN A 179 -11.55 10.22 -33.03
N ARG A 180 -11.42 9.40 -31.98
CA ARG A 180 -12.41 8.35 -31.72
C ARG A 180 -13.71 9.04 -31.31
N PRO A 181 -14.80 8.92 -32.09
CA PRO A 181 -16.09 9.47 -31.70
C PRO A 181 -16.55 8.73 -30.43
N GLY A 182 -16.40 9.39 -29.27
CA GLY A 182 -16.81 8.86 -27.96
C GLY A 182 -15.96 9.27 -26.75
N PHE A 183 -14.70 9.71 -26.93
CA PHE A 183 -13.78 9.90 -25.78
C PHE A 183 -13.49 11.37 -25.39
N GLY A 184 -14.01 12.35 -26.14
CA GLY A 184 -13.57 13.76 -26.06
C GLY A 184 -14.44 14.73 -25.26
N ARG A 185 -15.51 14.29 -24.57
CA ARG A 185 -16.46 15.23 -23.92
C ARG A 185 -16.40 15.35 -22.39
N ASP A 186 -15.70 14.49 -21.67
CA ASP A 186 -15.75 14.49 -20.18
C ASP A 186 -14.51 15.02 -19.45
N LEU A 187 -13.47 15.48 -20.14
CA LEU A 187 -12.25 16.00 -19.50
C LEU A 187 -12.28 17.51 -19.19
N ARG A 188 -13.47 18.08 -18.99
CA ARG A 188 -13.65 19.51 -18.63
C ARG A 188 -14.39 19.74 -17.31
N LEU A 189 -14.42 18.74 -16.41
CA LEU A 189 -15.03 18.86 -15.09
C LEU A 189 -14.19 18.29 -13.93
N TRP A 190 -12.88 18.12 -14.09
CA TRP A 190 -11.94 17.90 -12.98
C TRP A 190 -10.67 18.72 -13.19
#